data_AF-A0A353V5X8-F1
#
_entry.id   AF-A0A353V5X8-F1
#
_cell.length_a   1.000
_cell.length_b   1.000
_cell.length_c   1.000
_cell.angle_alpha   90.00
_cell.angle_beta   90.00
_cell.angle_gamma   90.00
#
_symmetry.space_group_name_H-M   'P 1'
#
loop_
_entity.id
_entity.type
_entity.pdbx_description
1 polymer ?
#
loop_
_entity_poly.entity_id
_entity_poly.type
_entity_poly.pdbx_seq_one_letter_code
_entity_poly.pdbx_strand_id
1 'polypeptide(L)'
;MMLGVRARITLALALVLALSACAALGTDQRSTQGPTAEEVWTASVVLSSGRTPTFDEKRHWDLALDQKISDYLRRHPEAANALDVSTFRFLRQVAVGMTKEQVLILLGSPAATTTDGAEIAKLARGHWLAVNASGAREAWVYPQGWRLYFADTRLVDITQYLESR
;
A
#
# COMPACT_ATOMS: atom_id res chain seq x y z
N MET A 1 -13.12 -54.81 2.23
CA MET A 1 -12.91 -53.68 3.17
C MET A 1 -11.84 -52.67 2.72
N MET A 2 -10.87 -53.04 1.85
CA MET A 2 -9.76 -52.15 1.44
C MET A 2 -10.12 -51.08 0.36
N LEU A 3 -11.13 -51.31 -0.49
CA LEU A 3 -11.54 -50.32 -1.52
C LEU A 3 -12.17 -49.05 -0.92
N GLY A 4 -12.95 -49.18 0.15
CA GLY A 4 -13.61 -48.03 0.80
C GLY A 4 -12.64 -47.10 1.53
N VAL A 5 -11.52 -47.64 2.02
CA VAL A 5 -10.46 -46.85 2.68
C VAL A 5 -9.66 -46.05 1.65
N ARG A 6 -9.31 -46.66 0.50
CA ARG A 6 -8.60 -45.97 -0.58
C ARG A 6 -9.41 -44.81 -1.16
N ALA A 7 -10.71 -45.00 -1.37
CA ALA A 7 -11.62 -43.95 -1.86
C ALA A 7 -11.80 -42.79 -0.87
N ARG A 8 -11.79 -43.08 0.45
CA ARG A 8 -11.84 -42.04 1.49
C ARG A 8 -10.53 -41.27 1.62
N ILE A 9 -9.39 -41.94 1.43
CA ILE A 9 -8.06 -41.30 1.44
C ILE A 9 -7.90 -40.38 0.22
N THR A 10 -8.31 -40.80 -0.98
CA THR A 10 -8.26 -39.92 -2.17
C THR A 10 -9.21 -38.73 -2.04
N LEU A 11 -10.41 -38.92 -1.49
CA LEU A 11 -11.34 -37.81 -1.25
C LEU A 11 -10.78 -36.82 -0.21
N ALA A 12 -10.20 -37.33 0.87
CA ALA A 12 -9.56 -36.50 1.90
C ALA A 12 -8.34 -35.75 1.35
N LEU A 13 -7.51 -36.39 0.52
CA LEU A 13 -6.34 -35.76 -0.08
C LEU A 13 -6.74 -34.66 -1.08
N ALA A 14 -7.77 -34.91 -1.89
CA ALA A 14 -8.33 -33.91 -2.81
C ALA A 14 -8.90 -32.70 -2.06
N LEU A 15 -9.56 -32.93 -0.92
CA LEU A 15 -10.10 -31.87 -0.06
C LEU A 15 -8.97 -31.05 0.60
N VAL A 16 -7.90 -31.69 1.07
CA VAL A 16 -6.71 -31.00 1.63
C VAL A 16 -6.00 -30.17 0.56
N LEU A 17 -5.86 -30.70 -0.66
CA LEU A 17 -5.27 -29.96 -1.79
C LEU A 17 -6.13 -28.75 -2.19
N ALA A 18 -7.46 -28.92 -2.26
CA ALA A 18 -8.39 -27.81 -2.54
C ALA A 18 -8.36 -26.73 -1.46
N LEU A 19 -8.24 -27.11 -0.19
CA LEU A 19 -8.15 -26.16 0.93
C LEU A 19 -6.79 -25.43 0.98
N SER A 20 -5.71 -26.07 0.55
CA SER A 20 -4.38 -25.46 0.50
C SER A 20 -4.25 -24.37 -0.59
N ALA A 21 -5.06 -24.44 -1.65
CA ALA A 21 -5.03 -23.46 -2.73
C ALA A 21 -5.57 -22.08 -2.32
N CYS A 22 -6.50 -22.00 -1.36
CA CYS A 22 -7.04 -20.72 -0.88
C CYS A 22 -6.06 -19.93 0.01
N ALA A 23 -5.05 -20.60 0.59
CA ALA A 23 -4.08 -19.96 1.49
C ALA A 23 -2.87 -19.34 0.76
N ALA A 24 -2.68 -19.65 -0.54
CA ALA A 24 -1.49 -19.28 -1.30
C ALA A 24 -1.65 -18.03 -2.19
N LEU A 25 -2.81 -17.36 -2.16
CA LEU A 25 -3.02 -16.13 -2.92
C LEU A 25 -2.38 -14.96 -2.17
N GLY A 26 -1.07 -14.76 -2.39
CA GLY A 26 -0.40 -13.51 -2.05
C GLY A 26 -1.17 -12.34 -2.64
N THR A 27 -1.29 -11.25 -1.88
CA THR A 27 -2.02 -10.05 -2.34
C THR A 27 -1.25 -9.42 -3.49
N ASP A 28 -1.70 -9.65 -4.72
CA ASP A 28 -1.30 -8.92 -5.92
C ASP A 28 -2.49 -8.06 -6.34
N GLN A 29 -2.43 -6.75 -6.05
CA GLN A 29 -3.52 -5.84 -6.35
C GLN A 29 -3.03 -4.52 -6.96
N ARG A 30 -3.88 -3.98 -7.82
CA ARG A 30 -3.83 -2.60 -8.33
C ARG A 30 -5.09 -1.88 -7.85
N SER A 31 -4.94 -0.69 -7.29
CA SER A 31 -6.03 0.05 -6.66
C SER A 31 -5.90 1.55 -6.91
N THR A 32 -7.00 2.28 -6.79
CA THR A 32 -6.98 3.76 -6.74
C THR A 32 -6.77 4.29 -5.33
N GLN A 33 -6.89 3.43 -4.32
CA GLN A 33 -6.65 3.70 -2.91
C GLN A 33 -5.46 2.88 -2.42
N GLY A 34 -4.53 3.55 -1.76
CA GLY A 34 -3.31 2.98 -1.21
C GLY A 34 -3.38 2.80 0.30
N PRO A 35 -2.22 2.74 0.97
CA PRO A 35 -2.16 2.51 2.40
C PRO A 35 -2.71 3.71 3.18
N THR A 36 -3.12 3.42 4.41
CA THR A 36 -3.36 4.46 5.42
C THR A 36 -2.04 4.92 6.02
N ALA A 37 -2.02 6.17 6.52
CA ALA A 37 -0.89 6.71 7.26
C ALA A 37 -0.53 5.84 8.49
N GLU A 38 -1.54 5.35 9.20
CA GLU A 38 -1.36 4.50 10.39
C GLU A 38 -0.74 3.15 10.05
N GLU A 39 -1.17 2.53 8.95
CA GLU A 39 -0.63 1.28 8.46
C GLU A 39 0.88 1.39 8.19
N VAL A 40 1.31 2.43 7.45
CA VAL A 40 2.73 2.63 7.11
C VAL A 40 3.54 3.03 8.33
N TRP A 41 3.00 3.89 9.20
CA TRP A 41 3.68 4.29 10.43
C TRP A 41 3.89 3.08 11.37
N THR A 42 2.85 2.27 11.58
CA THR A 42 2.92 1.05 12.40
C THR A 42 3.96 0.08 11.84
N ALA A 43 3.93 -0.16 10.53
CA ALA A 43 4.92 -1.02 9.88
C ALA A 43 6.34 -0.47 10.05
N SER A 44 6.54 0.83 9.94
CA SER A 44 7.84 1.49 10.15
C SER A 44 8.35 1.33 11.58
N VAL A 45 7.49 1.44 12.59
CA VAL A 45 7.86 1.21 14.00
C VAL A 45 8.26 -0.24 14.21
N VAL A 46 7.49 -1.20 13.67
CA VAL A 46 7.81 -2.63 13.78
C VAL A 46 9.14 -2.95 13.10
N LEU A 47 9.37 -2.44 11.89
CA LEU A 47 10.61 -2.68 11.14
C LEU A 47 11.85 -2.08 11.82
N SER A 48 11.71 -0.92 12.49
CA SER A 48 12.83 -0.24 13.14
C SER A 48 13.12 -0.71 14.57
N SER A 49 12.09 -1.08 15.32
CA SER A 49 12.21 -1.41 16.75
C SER A 49 11.98 -2.88 17.09
N GLY A 50 11.45 -3.67 16.15
CA GLY A 50 11.08 -5.08 16.39
C GLY A 50 9.84 -5.26 17.28
N ARG A 51 9.16 -4.17 17.68
CA ARG A 51 7.95 -4.21 18.51
C ARG A 51 6.80 -3.41 17.89
N THR A 52 5.59 -3.70 18.36
CA THR A 52 4.44 -2.85 18.05
C THR A 52 4.55 -1.48 18.73
N PRO A 53 3.98 -0.42 18.13
CA PRO A 53 3.91 0.87 18.77
C PRO A 53 3.07 0.81 20.05
N THR A 54 3.46 1.61 21.04
CA THR A 54 2.68 1.81 22.25
C THR A 54 1.53 2.79 22.00
N PHE A 55 0.56 2.79 22.90
CA PHE A 55 -0.57 3.72 22.84
C PHE A 55 -0.12 5.19 22.92
N ASP A 56 0.87 5.50 23.76
CA ASP A 56 1.38 6.86 23.88
C ASP A 56 2.12 7.30 22.61
N GLU A 57 2.92 6.43 21.99
CA GLU A 57 3.55 6.74 20.70
C GLU A 57 2.50 6.99 19.61
N LYS A 58 1.44 6.17 19.57
CA LYS A 58 0.34 6.36 18.62
C LYS A 58 -0.33 7.71 18.83
N ARG A 59 -0.65 8.08 20.07
CA ARG A 59 -1.25 9.38 20.39
C ARG A 59 -0.36 10.55 19.93
N HIS A 60 0.94 10.50 20.20
CA HIS A 60 1.86 11.57 19.78
C HIS A 60 1.96 11.66 18.25
N TRP A 61 2.00 10.51 17.58
CA TRP A 61 2.01 10.46 16.12
C TRP A 61 0.72 11.02 15.51
N ASP A 62 -0.44 10.65 16.04
CA ASP A 62 -1.75 11.14 15.59
C ASP A 62 -1.82 12.67 15.66
N LEU A 63 -1.42 13.25 16.79
CA LEU A 63 -1.37 14.71 16.98
C LEU A 63 -0.39 15.40 16.00
N ALA A 64 0.79 14.81 15.80
CA ALA A 64 1.78 15.35 14.88
C ALA A 64 1.29 15.30 13.42
N LEU A 65 0.58 14.24 13.03
CA LEU A 65 0.00 14.11 11.70
C LEU A 65 -1.14 15.12 11.49
N ASP A 66 -2.03 15.28 12.46
CA ASP A 66 -3.12 16.27 12.39
C ASP A 66 -2.58 17.69 12.24
N GLN A 67 -1.50 18.01 12.94
CA GLN A 67 -0.84 19.31 12.81
C GLN A 67 -0.29 19.50 11.38
N LYS A 68 0.43 18.52 10.83
CA LYS A 68 0.97 18.58 9.46
C LYS A 68 -0.13 18.74 8.40
N ILE A 69 -1.23 17.99 8.52
CA ILE A 69 -2.39 18.08 7.62
C ILE A 69 -3.00 19.48 7.73
N SER A 70 -3.20 19.99 8.94
CA SER A 70 -3.78 21.32 9.17
C SER A 70 -2.92 22.43 8.58
N ASP A 71 -1.60 22.37 8.76
CA ASP A 71 -0.67 23.36 8.21
C ASP A 71 -0.59 23.27 6.68
N TYR A 72 -0.68 22.08 6.11
CA TYR A 72 -0.78 21.90 4.65
C TYR A 72 -2.05 22.54 4.09
N LEU A 73 -3.22 22.23 4.66
CA LEU A 73 -4.50 22.77 4.20
C LEU A 73 -4.58 24.30 4.36
N ARG A 74 -3.88 24.88 5.35
CA ARG A 74 -3.76 26.34 5.50
C ARG A 74 -2.93 26.98 4.38
N ARG A 75 -1.87 26.30 3.93
CA ARG A 75 -1.00 26.75 2.84
C ARG A 75 -1.60 26.52 1.44
N HIS A 76 -2.55 25.60 1.33
CA HIS A 76 -3.20 25.21 0.08
C HIS A 76 -4.74 25.33 0.18
N PRO A 77 -5.30 26.56 0.20
CA PRO A 77 -6.75 26.76 0.26
C PRO A 77 -7.51 26.12 -0.91
N GLU A 78 -6.87 26.02 -2.07
CA GLU A 78 -7.38 25.31 -3.25
C GLU A 78 -7.48 23.81 -3.01
N ALA A 79 -6.55 23.22 -2.27
CA ALA A 79 -6.61 21.82 -1.89
C ALA A 79 -7.78 21.60 -0.94
N ALA A 80 -8.04 22.50 0.02
CA ALA A 80 -9.12 22.36 1.01
C ALA A 80 -10.56 22.25 0.42
N ASN A 81 -10.75 22.63 -0.85
CA ASN A 81 -12.03 22.53 -1.56
C ASN A 81 -12.11 21.35 -2.55
N ALA A 82 -11.04 20.57 -2.68
CA ALA A 82 -10.97 19.45 -3.61
C ALA A 82 -11.68 18.20 -3.06
N LEU A 83 -12.19 17.36 -3.97
CA LEU A 83 -12.97 16.16 -3.65
C LEU A 83 -12.17 15.13 -2.82
N ASP A 84 -10.84 15.17 -2.91
CA ASP A 84 -9.88 14.29 -2.24
C ASP A 84 -9.52 14.71 -0.81
N VAL A 85 -9.96 15.89 -0.35
CA VAL A 85 -9.72 16.37 1.03
C VAL A 85 -10.31 15.45 2.07
N SER A 86 -11.46 14.86 1.80
CA SER A 86 -12.09 13.94 2.74
C SER A 86 -11.21 12.70 2.96
N THR A 87 -10.63 12.17 1.89
CA THR A 87 -9.68 11.05 1.94
C THR A 87 -8.36 11.45 2.61
N PHE A 88 -7.82 12.62 2.30
CA PHE A 88 -6.56 13.11 2.88
C PHE A 88 -6.69 13.44 4.38
N ARG A 89 -7.74 14.15 4.78
CA ARG A 89 -7.94 14.64 6.16
C ARG A 89 -8.59 13.62 7.07
N PHE A 90 -9.67 12.96 6.62
CA PHE A 90 -10.47 12.10 7.49
C PHE A 90 -10.03 10.64 7.41
N LEU A 91 -9.86 10.11 6.19
CA LEU A 91 -9.42 8.71 6.02
C LEU A 91 -7.90 8.56 6.23
N ARG A 92 -7.14 9.67 6.10
CA ARG A 92 -5.68 9.69 6.18
C ARG A 92 -5.06 8.60 5.30
N GLN A 93 -5.64 8.42 4.13
CA GLN A 93 -5.33 7.34 3.19
C GLN A 93 -4.81 7.94 1.89
N VAL A 94 -3.79 7.32 1.31
CA VAL A 94 -3.28 7.74 0.02
C VAL A 94 -4.25 7.34 -1.09
N ALA A 95 -4.45 8.23 -2.07
CA ALA A 95 -5.27 7.94 -3.25
C ALA A 95 -4.67 8.56 -4.52
N VAL A 96 -4.96 7.95 -5.66
CA VAL A 96 -4.60 8.50 -6.99
C VAL A 96 -5.13 9.93 -7.12
N GLY A 97 -4.33 10.83 -7.70
CA GLY A 97 -4.59 12.26 -7.82
C GLY A 97 -3.87 13.11 -6.75
N MET A 98 -3.46 12.51 -5.63
CA MET A 98 -2.71 13.23 -4.60
C MET A 98 -1.36 13.74 -5.12
N THR A 99 -0.94 14.87 -4.57
CA THR A 99 0.41 15.40 -4.77
C THR A 99 1.44 14.59 -3.99
N LYS A 100 2.70 14.65 -4.43
CA LYS A 100 3.84 14.12 -3.67
C LYS A 100 3.90 14.66 -2.24
N GLU A 101 3.62 15.94 -2.02
CA GLU A 101 3.63 16.53 -0.68
C GLU A 101 2.55 15.90 0.22
N GLN A 102 1.33 15.71 -0.29
CA GLN A 102 0.27 15.01 0.45
C GLN A 102 0.68 13.58 0.82
N VAL A 103 1.27 12.84 -0.13
CA VAL A 103 1.76 11.47 0.13
C VAL A 103 2.85 11.48 1.20
N LEU A 104 3.81 12.40 1.14
CA LEU A 104 4.88 12.52 2.14
C LEU A 104 4.35 12.94 3.52
N ILE A 105 3.31 13.78 3.59
CA ILE A 105 2.67 14.12 4.86
C ILE A 105 2.04 12.88 5.50
N LEU A 106 1.33 12.07 4.71
CA LEU A 106 0.65 10.87 5.21
C LEU A 106 1.62 9.74 5.56
N LEU A 107 2.53 9.41 4.64
CA LEU A 107 3.32 8.18 4.73
C LEU A 107 4.76 8.42 5.20
N GLY A 108 5.22 9.67 5.22
CA GLY A 108 6.64 9.98 5.41
C GLY A 108 7.48 9.58 4.21
N SER A 109 8.80 9.55 4.42
CA SER A 109 9.77 9.20 3.38
C SER A 109 9.59 7.75 2.92
N PRO A 110 9.63 7.50 1.60
CA PRO A 110 9.59 6.14 1.07
C PRO A 110 10.87 5.37 1.42
N ALA A 111 10.77 4.04 1.46
CA ALA A 111 11.91 3.15 1.68
C ALA A 111 12.88 3.16 0.48
N ALA A 112 12.35 3.34 -0.73
CA ALA A 112 13.12 3.53 -1.94
C ALA A 112 12.37 4.40 -2.95
N THR A 113 13.10 5.08 -3.81
CA THR A 113 12.57 5.82 -4.97
C THR A 113 13.35 5.45 -6.22
N THR A 114 12.69 5.44 -7.37
CA THR A 114 13.35 5.25 -8.67
C THR A 114 12.64 6.04 -9.76
N THR A 115 13.43 6.57 -10.69
CA THR A 115 12.99 7.20 -11.95
C THR A 115 13.46 6.40 -13.17
N ASP A 116 14.15 5.27 -12.96
CA ASP A 116 14.56 4.38 -14.05
C ASP A 116 13.35 3.56 -14.53
N GLY A 117 12.99 3.74 -15.80
CA GLY A 117 11.87 3.05 -16.43
C GLY A 117 11.95 1.52 -16.34
N ALA A 118 13.15 0.94 -16.39
CA ALA A 118 13.33 -0.51 -16.27
C ALA A 118 12.98 -1.01 -14.86
N GLU A 119 13.45 -0.30 -13.82
CA GLU A 119 13.10 -0.62 -12.44
C GLU A 119 11.63 -0.33 -12.12
N ILE A 120 11.03 0.72 -12.71
CA ILE A 120 9.58 0.99 -12.59
C ILE A 120 8.78 -0.18 -13.18
N ALA A 121 9.15 -0.66 -14.37
CA ALA A 121 8.48 -1.79 -15.01
C ALA A 121 8.57 -3.07 -14.17
N LYS A 122 9.75 -3.35 -13.60
CA LYS A 122 9.97 -4.46 -12.68
C LYS A 122 9.15 -4.33 -11.40
N LEU A 123 9.05 -3.14 -10.83
CA LEU A 123 8.21 -2.88 -9.66
C LEU A 123 6.72 -3.09 -9.96
N ALA A 124 6.25 -2.72 -11.15
CA ALA A 124 4.86 -2.86 -11.59
C ALA A 124 4.45 -4.30 -11.95
N ARG A 125 5.41 -5.22 -12.11
CA ARG A 125 5.15 -6.66 -12.35
C ARG A 125 4.08 -6.87 -13.44
N GLY A 126 3.06 -7.68 -13.16
CA GLY A 126 1.96 -7.96 -14.08
C GLY A 126 1.08 -6.75 -14.44
N HIS A 127 1.16 -5.66 -13.67
CA HIS A 127 0.40 -4.43 -13.88
C HIS A 127 1.14 -3.39 -14.74
N TRP A 128 2.31 -3.72 -15.29
CA TRP A 128 3.14 -2.78 -16.06
C TRP A 128 2.37 -2.05 -17.16
N LEU A 129 1.56 -2.75 -17.95
CA LEU A 129 0.82 -2.11 -19.05
C LEU A 129 -0.10 -1.00 -18.56
N ALA A 130 -0.79 -1.20 -17.43
CA ALA A 130 -1.68 -0.21 -16.85
C ALA A 130 -0.91 0.96 -16.22
N VAL A 131 0.16 0.65 -15.47
CA VAL A 131 1.04 1.66 -14.85
C VAL A 131 1.68 2.53 -15.92
N ASN A 132 2.19 1.95 -17.00
CA ASN A 132 2.79 2.71 -18.11
C ASN A 132 1.75 3.57 -18.84
N ALA A 133 0.54 3.05 -19.07
CA ALA A 133 -0.55 3.80 -19.68
C ALA A 133 -0.99 5.02 -18.83
N SER A 134 -0.78 4.98 -17.51
CA SER A 134 -1.03 6.12 -16.62
C SER A 134 0.00 7.26 -16.74
N GLY A 135 1.09 7.05 -17.47
CA GLY A 135 2.18 8.01 -17.64
C GLY A 135 3.18 8.03 -16.48
N ALA A 136 3.26 6.95 -15.70
CA ALA A 136 4.19 6.84 -14.58
C ALA A 136 5.65 7.02 -15.02
N ARG A 137 6.38 7.91 -14.33
CA ARG A 137 7.80 8.23 -14.55
C ARG A 137 8.66 8.06 -13.31
N GLU A 138 8.04 7.83 -12.16
CA GLU A 138 8.71 7.63 -10.89
C GLU A 138 7.92 6.63 -10.06
N ALA A 139 8.62 5.81 -9.28
CA ALA A 139 8.02 4.87 -8.35
C ALA A 139 8.60 5.03 -6.96
N TRP A 140 7.73 5.03 -5.95
CA TRP A 140 8.08 5.02 -4.53
C TRP A 140 7.67 3.69 -3.92
N VAL A 141 8.56 3.14 -3.09
CA VAL A 141 8.34 1.87 -2.41
C VAL A 141 8.11 2.13 -0.93
N TYR A 142 7.02 1.57 -0.41
CA TYR A 142 6.66 1.63 1.00
C TYR A 142 6.63 0.23 1.62
N PRO A 143 6.64 0.12 2.97
CA PRO A 143 6.44 -1.13 3.67
C PRO A 143 5.19 -1.89 3.21
N GLN A 144 5.10 -3.18 3.57
CA GLN A 144 3.93 -4.03 3.28
C GLN A 144 3.57 -4.13 1.80
N GLY A 145 4.58 -4.11 0.92
CA GLY A 145 4.35 -4.41 -0.48
C GLY A 145 3.79 -3.25 -1.31
N TRP A 146 3.60 -2.05 -0.74
CA TRP A 146 3.05 -0.90 -1.43
C TRP A 146 4.04 -0.27 -2.42
N ARG A 147 3.56 0.07 -3.61
CA ARG A 147 4.27 0.86 -4.63
C ARG A 147 3.33 1.95 -5.14
N LEU A 148 3.84 3.18 -5.16
CA LEU A 148 3.13 4.36 -5.63
C LEU A 148 3.82 4.88 -6.87
N TYR A 149 3.08 5.16 -7.93
CA TYR A 149 3.60 5.57 -9.22
C TYR A 149 3.20 7.01 -9.52
N PHE A 150 4.17 7.83 -9.90
CA PHE A 150 3.95 9.26 -10.10
C PHE A 150 4.20 9.65 -11.55
N ALA A 151 3.33 10.52 -12.06
CA ALA A 151 3.59 11.36 -13.22
C ALA A 151 3.88 12.78 -12.70
N ASP A 152 5.13 13.20 -12.82
CA ASP A 152 5.64 14.48 -12.33
C ASP A 152 5.34 14.70 -10.84
N THR A 153 4.30 15.48 -10.49
CA THR A 153 3.93 15.81 -9.11
C THR A 153 2.73 15.02 -8.58
N ARG A 154 2.08 14.22 -9.42
CA ARG A 154 0.80 13.56 -9.13
C ARG A 154 0.95 12.05 -9.07
N LEU A 155 0.31 11.46 -8.06
CA LEU A 155 0.14 10.01 -7.94
C LEU A 155 -0.85 9.54 -9.00
N VAL A 156 -0.43 8.66 -9.89
CA VAL A 156 -1.23 8.20 -11.04
C VAL A 156 -1.65 6.73 -10.95
N ASP A 157 -0.91 5.91 -10.19
CA ASP A 157 -1.24 4.50 -10.00
C ASP A 157 -0.70 3.96 -8.66
N ILE A 158 -1.30 2.88 -8.17
CA ILE A 158 -0.94 2.23 -6.90
C ILE A 158 -1.02 0.72 -7.06
N THR A 159 0.02 0.01 -6.64
CA THR A 159 0.00 -1.45 -6.54
C THR A 159 0.46 -1.92 -5.16
N GLN A 160 0.02 -3.12 -4.77
CA GLN A 160 0.50 -3.81 -3.59
C GLN A 160 0.84 -5.26 -3.92
N TYR A 161 2.00 -5.70 -3.46
CA TYR A 161 2.44 -7.09 -3.55
C TYR A 161 2.88 -7.59 -2.17
N LEU A 162 2.05 -8.40 -1.52
CA LEU A 162 2.46 -9.15 -0.33
C LEU A 162 3.10 -10.46 -0.78
N GLU A 163 4.36 -10.66 -0.40
CA GLU A 163 5.04 -11.93 -0.66
C GLU A 163 4.43 -13.00 0.25
N SER A 164 3.90 -14.07 -0.36
CA SER A 164 3.61 -15.30 0.37
C SER A 164 4.93 -15.90 0.81
N ARG A 165 5.14 -16.01 2.13
CA ARG A 165 6.24 -16.83 2.66
C ARG A 165 6.01 -18.30 2.39
#